data_AF-A0A1Q5G571-F1
#
_entry.id   AF-A0A1Q5G571-F1
#
_cell.length_a   1.000
_cell.length_b   1.000
_cell.length_c   1.000
_cell.angle_alpha   90.00
_cell.angle_beta   90.00
_cell.angle_gamma   90.00
#
_symmetry.space_group_name_H-M   'P 1'
#
loop_
_entity.id
_entity.type
_entity.pdbx_description
1 polymer ?
#
loop_
_entity_poly.entity_id
_entity_poly.type
_entity_poly.pdbx_seq_one_letter_code
_entity_poly.pdbx_strand_id
1 'polypeptide(L)'
;MLRRHGQLVNTTTGEVQELWEAEQEGSPRRNYSLGGRYGQFSLERVSAMLRHDSGITGDAFRVFWYCAIETYNEGGATAAKAAKHLGLTPQATRRIAKQLAENRIFLVADVVGRTIKYKASPHIVTSLSGVEQSEEAAAYHLPTLPGRRTGAKRRA
;
A
#
# COMPACT_ATOMS: atom_id res chain seq x y z
N MET A 1 -10.82 38.82 -2.45
CA MET A 1 -12.11 38.38 -2.99
C MET A 1 -12.11 36.84 -3.03
N LEU A 2 -13.27 36.18 -3.05
CA LEU A 2 -13.38 34.72 -3.16
C LEU A 2 -13.80 34.39 -4.60
N ARG A 3 -13.14 33.43 -5.25
CA ARG A 3 -13.56 32.92 -6.56
C ARG A 3 -14.33 31.63 -6.39
N ARG A 4 -15.44 31.53 -7.13
CA ARG A 4 -16.26 30.32 -7.21
C ARG A 4 -15.53 29.30 -8.08
N HIS A 5 -15.03 28.21 -7.47
CA HIS A 5 -14.25 27.21 -8.19
C HIS A 5 -15.09 26.00 -8.62
N GLY A 6 -16.19 25.70 -7.92
CA GLY A 6 -17.09 24.60 -8.27
C GLY A 6 -18.26 24.43 -7.31
N GLN A 7 -19.03 23.37 -7.52
CA GLN A 7 -20.15 22.97 -6.65
C GLN A 7 -20.00 21.49 -6.28
N LEU A 8 -20.17 21.17 -5.00
CA LEU A 8 -20.39 19.80 -4.53
C LEU A 8 -21.89 19.59 -4.40
N VAL A 9 -22.41 18.58 -5.07
CA VAL A 9 -23.83 18.20 -4.97
C VAL A 9 -23.92 16.92 -4.15
N ASN A 10 -24.62 16.99 -3.03
CA ASN A 10 -25.00 15.80 -2.28
C ASN A 10 -26.06 15.04 -3.10
N THR A 11 -25.69 13.89 -3.65
CA THR A 11 -26.54 13.10 -4.54
C THR A 11 -27.73 12.42 -3.84
N THR A 12 -27.74 12.41 -2.51
CA THR A 12 -28.81 11.81 -1.69
C THR A 12 -29.82 12.87 -1.25
N THR A 13 -29.37 14.08 -0.88
CA THR A 13 -30.25 15.14 -0.37
C THR A 13 -30.53 16.25 -1.38
N GLY A 14 -29.79 16.30 -2.49
CA GLY A 14 -29.87 17.37 -3.48
C GLY A 14 -29.24 18.70 -3.03
N GLU A 15 -28.67 18.75 -1.84
CA GLU A 15 -28.03 19.96 -1.32
C GLU A 15 -26.78 20.30 -2.12
N VAL A 16 -26.69 21.55 -2.56
CA VAL A 16 -25.57 22.08 -3.33
C VAL A 16 -24.72 22.95 -2.42
N GLN A 17 -23.48 22.54 -2.18
CA GLN A 17 -22.50 23.32 -1.44
C GLN A 17 -21.54 23.99 -2.43
N GLU A 18 -21.52 25.32 -2.42
CA GLU A 18 -20.62 26.09 -3.27
C GLU A 18 -19.21 26.10 -2.70
N LEU A 19 -18.23 25.72 -3.52
CA LEU A 19 -16.82 25.75 -3.18
C LEU A 19 -16.24 27.12 -3.54
N TRP A 20 -15.92 27.88 -2.50
CA TRP A 20 -15.25 29.17 -2.58
C TRP A 20 -13.76 28.99 -2.28
N GLU A 21 -12.89 29.38 -3.20
CA GLU A 21 -11.45 29.48 -2.95
C GLU A 21 -11.03 30.94 -2.74
N ALA A 22 -10.05 31.14 -1.85
CA ALA A 22 -9.44 32.45 -1.63
C ALA A 22 -8.64 32.86 -2.87
N GLU A 23 -8.93 34.03 -3.43
CA GLU A 23 -8.33 34.53 -4.68
C GLU A 23 -6.89 35.07 -4.50
N GLN A 24 -6.31 34.98 -3.30
CA GLN A 24 -4.92 35.39 -3.09
C GLN A 24 -3.97 34.29 -3.54
N GLU A 25 -3.32 34.52 -4.67
CA GLU A 25 -2.06 33.90 -5.04
C GLU A 25 -1.06 34.14 -3.88
N GLY A 26 -0.81 33.09 -3.09
CA GLY A 26 0.00 33.16 -1.87
C GLY A 26 -0.74 33.04 -0.53
N SER A 27 -2.08 32.91 -0.53
CA SER A 27 -2.78 32.47 0.67
C SER A 27 -2.34 31.04 1.00
N PRO A 28 -1.84 30.77 2.23
CA PRO A 28 -1.41 29.42 2.58
C PRO A 28 -2.65 28.53 2.47
N ARG A 29 -2.66 27.67 1.43
CA ARG A 29 -3.56 26.52 1.39
C ARG A 29 -3.53 25.95 2.79
N ARG A 30 -4.70 25.77 3.43
CA ARG A 30 -4.77 25.12 4.74
C ARG A 30 -3.87 23.90 4.63
N ASN A 31 -2.74 23.92 5.32
CA ASN A 31 -1.89 22.75 5.40
C ASN A 31 -2.80 21.73 6.04
N TYR A 32 -3.34 20.82 5.24
CA TYR A 32 -3.80 19.53 5.72
C TYR A 32 -2.52 18.83 6.17
N SER A 33 -1.93 19.31 7.25
CA SER A 33 -0.88 18.63 7.99
C SER A 33 -1.60 17.47 8.65
N LEU A 34 -1.85 16.43 7.85
CA LEU A 34 -2.17 15.10 8.35
C LEU A 34 -1.03 14.80 9.33
N GLY A 35 -1.33 14.81 10.63
CA GLY A 35 -0.31 14.67 11.66
C GLY A 35 0.49 13.38 11.44
N GLY A 36 1.82 13.45 11.61
CA GLY A 36 2.71 12.31 11.48
C GLY A 36 3.28 12.11 10.07
N ARG A 37 3.91 10.94 9.86
CA ARG A 37 4.58 10.59 8.60
C ARG A 37 3.55 10.07 7.59
N TYR A 38 3.61 10.59 6.37
CA TYR A 38 2.75 10.18 5.27
C TYR A 38 3.53 9.43 4.19
N GLY A 39 2.81 8.60 3.44
CA GLY A 39 3.31 7.87 2.28
C GLY A 39 2.23 7.84 1.19
N GLN A 40 2.64 7.51 -0.02
CA GLN A 40 1.78 7.34 -1.19
C GLN A 40 1.64 5.87 -1.52
N PHE A 41 0.48 5.47 -2.04
CA PHE A 41 0.26 4.13 -2.52
C PHE A 41 -0.62 4.12 -3.77
N SER A 42 -0.44 3.09 -4.60
CA SER A 42 -1.26 2.88 -5.80
C SER A 42 -2.64 2.36 -5.38
N LEU A 43 -3.65 3.22 -5.47
CA LEU A 43 -5.05 2.83 -5.25
C LEU A 43 -5.47 1.68 -6.16
N GLU A 44 -5.02 1.69 -7.41
CA GLU A 44 -5.31 0.63 -8.37
C GLU A 44 -4.80 -0.73 -7.88
N ARG A 45 -3.52 -0.81 -7.47
CA ARG A 45 -2.92 -2.08 -7.02
C ARG A 45 -3.48 -2.51 -5.68
N VAL A 46 -3.65 -1.60 -4.73
CA VAL A 46 -4.26 -1.92 -3.43
C VAL A 46 -5.70 -2.39 -3.60
N SER A 47 -6.49 -1.73 -4.45
CA SER A 47 -7.84 -2.18 -4.81
C SER A 47 -7.82 -3.56 -5.44
N ALA A 48 -6.89 -3.81 -6.38
CA ALA A 48 -6.74 -5.11 -7.01
C ALA A 48 -6.36 -6.22 -6.00
N MET A 49 -5.55 -5.93 -4.98
CA MET A 49 -5.25 -6.86 -3.88
C MET A 49 -6.49 -7.19 -3.04
N LEU A 50 -7.40 -6.24 -2.87
CA LEU A 50 -8.62 -6.39 -2.07
C LEU A 50 -9.77 -7.09 -2.82
N ARG A 51 -9.63 -7.32 -4.14
CA ARG A 51 -10.64 -8.06 -4.91
C ARG A 51 -10.75 -9.51 -4.44
N HIS A 52 -11.96 -10.06 -4.48
CA HIS A 52 -12.27 -11.42 -4.03
C HIS A 52 -11.48 -12.53 -4.76
N ASP A 53 -11.00 -12.25 -5.97
CA ASP A 53 -10.29 -13.17 -6.86
C ASP A 53 -8.77 -12.93 -6.90
N SER A 54 -8.25 -11.98 -6.11
CA SER A 54 -6.83 -11.59 -6.10
C SER A 54 -5.88 -12.70 -5.65
N GLY A 55 -6.40 -13.71 -4.94
CA GLY A 55 -5.59 -14.75 -4.28
C GLY A 55 -4.90 -14.28 -3.01
N ILE A 56 -5.13 -13.04 -2.57
CA ILE A 56 -4.58 -12.47 -1.34
C ILE A 56 -5.63 -12.61 -0.24
N THR A 57 -5.27 -13.31 0.83
CA THR A 57 -6.13 -13.45 2.02
C THR A 57 -6.08 -12.20 2.88
N GLY A 58 -7.05 -12.03 3.79
CA GLY A 58 -7.04 -10.93 4.76
C GLY A 58 -5.75 -10.85 5.56
N ASP A 59 -5.24 -11.99 6.04
CA ASP A 59 -3.95 -12.04 6.74
C ASP A 59 -2.76 -11.71 5.83
N ALA A 60 -2.79 -12.14 4.56
CA ALA A 60 -1.76 -11.77 3.61
C ALA A 60 -1.74 -10.26 3.35
N PHE A 61 -2.92 -9.63 3.24
CA PHE A 61 -3.04 -8.19 3.13
C PHE A 61 -2.54 -7.47 4.39
N ARG A 62 -2.89 -7.96 5.60
CA ARG A 62 -2.40 -7.40 6.87
C ARG A 62 -0.89 -7.47 6.99
N VAL A 63 -0.29 -8.60 6.62
CA VAL A 63 1.18 -8.76 6.58
C VAL A 63 1.81 -7.82 5.56
N PHE A 64 1.23 -7.70 4.36
CA PHE A 64 1.66 -6.72 3.37
C PHE A 64 1.64 -5.30 3.94
N TRP A 65 0.50 -4.86 4.47
CA TRP A 65 0.30 -3.49 4.92
C TRP A 65 1.24 -3.13 6.07
N TYR A 66 1.43 -4.03 7.03
CA TYR A 66 2.39 -3.85 8.10
C TYR A 66 3.83 -3.66 7.58
N CYS A 67 4.32 -4.58 6.73
CA CYS A 67 5.67 -4.45 6.16
C CYS A 67 5.81 -3.23 5.24
N ALA A 68 4.74 -2.79 4.58
CA ALA A 68 4.73 -1.57 3.77
C ALA A 68 4.93 -0.32 4.64
N ILE A 69 4.25 -0.22 5.79
CA ILE A 69 4.49 0.86 6.76
C ILE A 69 5.93 0.81 7.26
N GLU A 70 6.42 -0.37 7.62
CA GLU A 70 7.77 -0.56 8.16
C GLU A 70 8.87 -0.33 7.12
N THR A 71 8.55 -0.38 5.82
CA THR A 71 9.47 0.02 4.74
C THR A 71 9.99 1.43 4.97
N TYR A 72 9.16 2.33 5.50
CA TYR A 72 9.56 3.72 5.76
C TYR A 72 10.14 3.91 7.15
N ASN A 73 9.62 3.20 8.16
CA ASN A 73 10.10 3.34 9.53
C ASN A 73 11.49 2.76 9.71
N GLU A 74 11.73 1.57 9.17
CA GLU A 74 12.94 0.79 9.45
C GLU A 74 13.57 0.19 8.19
N GLY A 75 13.09 0.51 6.98
CA GLY A 75 13.57 -0.14 5.75
C GLY A 75 12.98 -1.54 5.52
N GLY A 76 11.87 -1.86 6.19
CA GLY A 76 11.13 -3.11 6.05
C GLY A 76 11.00 -3.87 7.37
N ALA A 77 10.33 -5.02 7.32
CA ALA A 77 10.13 -5.87 8.50
C ALA A 77 10.39 -7.34 8.19
N THR A 78 10.79 -8.09 9.23
CA THR A 78 10.89 -9.55 9.14
C THR A 78 9.51 -10.18 9.34
N ALA A 79 9.32 -11.39 8.80
CA ALA A 79 8.11 -12.16 9.03
C ALA A 79 7.85 -12.43 10.53
N ALA A 80 8.90 -12.55 11.35
CA ALA A 80 8.77 -12.72 12.79
C ALA A 80 8.23 -11.45 13.48
N LYS A 81 8.71 -10.27 13.07
CA LYS A 81 8.23 -8.99 13.59
C LYS A 81 6.75 -8.78 13.23
N ALA A 82 6.41 -9.02 11.96
CA ALA A 82 5.04 -8.96 11.48
C ALA A 82 4.11 -9.95 12.22
N ALA A 83 4.55 -11.19 12.42
CA ALA A 83 3.80 -12.21 13.14
C ALA A 83 3.46 -11.75 14.56
N LYS A 84 4.47 -11.25 15.29
CA LYS A 84 4.31 -10.73 16.66
C LYS A 84 3.33 -9.56 16.70
N HIS A 85 3.47 -8.61 15.77
CA HIS A 85 2.63 -7.41 15.75
C HIS A 85 1.16 -7.73 15.40
N LEU A 86 0.93 -8.67 14.46
CA LEU A 86 -0.40 -8.98 13.94
C LEU A 86 -1.12 -10.09 14.70
N GLY A 87 -0.48 -10.71 15.69
CA GLY A 87 -1.01 -11.87 16.42
C GLY A 87 -1.09 -13.14 15.55
N LEU A 88 -0.19 -13.29 14.57
CA LEU A 88 -0.14 -14.44 13.66
C LEU A 88 0.96 -15.42 14.06
N THR A 89 0.88 -16.66 13.58
CA THR A 89 1.96 -17.62 13.81
C THR A 89 3.18 -17.27 12.95
N PRO A 90 4.42 -17.47 13.45
CA PRO A 90 5.63 -17.22 12.66
C PRO A 90 5.69 -18.07 11.38
N GLN A 91 5.20 -19.31 11.42
CA GLN A 91 5.21 -20.21 10.27
C GLN A 91 4.26 -19.74 9.17
N ALA A 92 3.01 -19.40 9.51
CA ALA A 92 2.05 -18.88 8.54
C ALA A 92 2.52 -17.56 7.93
N THR A 93 3.05 -16.67 8.77
CA THR A 93 3.56 -15.36 8.32
C THR A 93 4.76 -15.50 7.39
N ARG A 94 5.68 -16.44 7.64
CA ARG A 94 6.79 -16.75 6.72
C ARG A 94 6.28 -17.26 5.37
N ARG A 95 5.28 -18.14 5.37
CA ARG A 95 4.67 -18.65 4.13
C ARG A 95 4.00 -17.54 3.32
N ILE A 96 3.26 -16.67 4.00
CA ILE A 96 2.65 -15.47 3.41
C ILE A 96 3.72 -14.56 2.81
N ALA A 97 4.74 -14.20 3.58
CA ALA A 97 5.82 -13.31 3.12
C ALA A 97 6.55 -13.89 1.90
N LYS A 98 6.82 -15.20 1.91
CA LYS A 98 7.38 -15.91 0.75
C LYS A 98 6.48 -15.80 -0.48
N GLN A 99 5.18 -16.08 -0.35
CA GLN A 99 4.23 -15.98 -1.46
C GLN A 99 4.15 -14.54 -2.02
N LEU A 100 4.14 -13.53 -1.14
CA LEU A 100 4.13 -12.12 -1.57
C LEU A 100 5.45 -11.73 -2.27
N ALA A 101 6.59 -12.28 -1.83
CA ALA A 101 7.88 -12.06 -2.47
C ALA A 101 7.99 -12.76 -3.84
N GLU A 102 7.48 -13.99 -3.98
CA GLU A 102 7.39 -14.72 -5.27
C GLU A 102 6.59 -13.92 -6.32
N ASN A 103 5.63 -13.11 -5.85
CA ASN A 103 4.76 -12.27 -6.66
C ASN A 103 5.26 -10.82 -6.79
N ARG A 104 6.46 -10.52 -6.29
CA ARG A 104 7.10 -9.19 -6.29
C ARG A 104 6.26 -8.08 -5.65
N ILE A 105 5.30 -8.46 -4.80
CA ILE A 105 4.59 -7.55 -3.91
C ILE A 105 5.53 -7.13 -2.78
N PHE A 106 6.32 -8.09 -2.29
CA PHE A 106 7.48 -7.83 -1.46
C PHE A 106 8.79 -7.94 -2.24
N LEU A 107 9.76 -7.16 -1.77
CA LEU A 107 11.15 -7.23 -2.14
C LEU A 107 11.96 -7.65 -0.90
N VAL A 108 13.07 -8.35 -1.13
CA VAL A 108 14.04 -8.63 -0.06
C VAL A 108 14.85 -7.35 0.17
N ALA A 109 14.69 -6.76 1.36
CA ALA A 109 15.42 -5.57 1.76
C ALA A 109 16.80 -5.91 2.32
N ASP A 110 16.88 -7.00 3.10
CA ASP A 110 18.11 -7.45 3.74
C ASP A 110 18.00 -8.94 4.14
N VAL A 111 19.15 -9.60 4.31
CA VAL A 111 19.27 -11.00 4.75
C VAL A 111 20.36 -11.12 5.81
N VAL A 112 19.98 -11.43 7.05
CA VAL A 112 20.90 -11.67 8.16
C VAL A 112 20.80 -13.13 8.59
N GLY A 113 21.77 -13.94 8.19
CA GLY A 113 21.76 -15.38 8.40
C GLY A 113 20.54 -16.04 7.72
N ARG A 114 19.62 -16.59 8.51
CA ARG A 114 18.36 -17.19 8.01
C ARG A 114 17.16 -16.24 8.07
N THR A 115 17.36 -15.02 8.53
CA THR A 115 16.29 -14.03 8.70
C THR A 115 16.25 -13.11 7.50
N ILE A 116 15.08 -13.03 6.87
CA ILE A 116 14.84 -12.15 5.72
C ILE A 116 14.00 -10.97 6.17
N LYS A 117 14.44 -9.77 5.80
CA LYS A 117 13.70 -8.52 5.95
C LYS A 117 13.04 -8.18 4.62
N TYR A 118 11.73 -7.93 4.66
CA TYR A 118 10.92 -7.64 3.48
C TYR A 118 10.51 -6.17 3.48
N LYS A 119 10.57 -5.54 2.31
CA LYS A 119 9.97 -4.23 2.03
C LYS A 119 8.89 -4.33 0.97
N ALA A 120 7.96 -3.39 0.95
CA ALA A 120 6.97 -3.31 -0.12
C ALA A 120 7.64 -2.90 -1.44
N SER A 121 7.05 -3.34 -2.56
CA SER A 121 7.47 -2.90 -3.88
C SER A 121 7.17 -1.40 -4.08
N PRO A 122 8.11 -0.61 -4.64
CA PRO A 122 7.91 0.82 -4.94
C PRO A 122 6.80 1.06 -5.98
N HIS A 123 6.42 0.01 -6.73
CA HIS A 123 5.26 0.02 -7.62
C HIS A 123 3.92 0.09 -6.86
N ILE A 124 3.89 -0.24 -5.57
CA ILE A 124 2.67 -0.28 -4.76
C ILE A 124 2.67 0.82 -3.71
N VAL A 125 3.77 1.01 -2.99
CA VAL A 125 3.88 1.99 -1.90
C VAL A 125 5.21 2.71 -2.03
N THR A 126 5.20 4.04 -1.89
CA THR A 126 6.41 4.88 -1.85
C THR A 126 6.25 6.00 -0.83
N SER A 127 7.36 6.53 -0.31
CA SER A 127 7.40 7.85 0.35
C SER A 127 8.23 8.86 -0.43
N LEU A 128 8.73 8.44 -1.61
CA LEU A 128 9.53 9.25 -2.51
C LEU A 128 8.64 10.11 -3.39
N SER A 129 9.21 11.15 -3.98
CA SER A 129 8.53 11.92 -5.04
C SER A 129 8.31 11.06 -6.29
N GLY A 130 7.46 11.50 -7.22
CA GLY A 130 7.12 10.70 -8.41
C GLY A 130 8.31 10.37 -9.32
N VAL A 131 9.31 11.26 -9.43
CA VAL A 131 10.52 11.01 -10.23
C VAL A 131 11.40 9.96 -9.56
N GLU A 132 11.70 10.16 -8.27
CA GLU A 132 12.50 9.23 -7.47
C GLU A 132 11.82 7.86 -7.36
N GLN A 133 10.50 7.82 -7.23
CA GLN A 133 9.73 6.59 -7.27
C GLN A 133 9.88 5.91 -8.63
N SER A 134 9.80 6.65 -9.74
CA SER A 134 9.95 6.08 -11.08
C SER A 134 11.34 5.49 -11.28
N GLU A 135 12.38 6.16 -10.79
CA GLU A 135 13.77 5.67 -10.84
C GLU A 135 13.95 4.43 -9.96
N GLU A 136 13.45 4.43 -8.72
CA GLU A 136 13.52 3.25 -7.85
C GLU A 136 12.70 2.09 -8.45
N ALA A 137 11.50 2.37 -8.93
CA ALA A 137 10.60 1.37 -9.51
C ALA A 137 11.16 0.76 -10.80
N ALA A 138 11.94 1.50 -11.59
CA ALA A 138 12.61 0.99 -12.78
C ALA A 138 13.63 -0.12 -12.46
N ALA A 139 14.19 -0.15 -11.24
CA ALA A 139 15.10 -1.20 -10.81
C ALA A 139 14.39 -2.53 -10.48
N TYR A 140 13.05 -2.55 -10.44
CA TYR A 140 12.27 -3.73 -10.06
C TYR A 140 11.20 -4.05 -11.10
N HIS A 141 11.00 -5.34 -11.34
CA HIS A 141 9.87 -5.77 -12.17
C HIS A 141 8.53 -5.51 -11.49
N LEU A 142 7.50 -5.35 -12.32
CA LEU A 142 6.13 -5.11 -11.88
C LEU A 142 5.60 -6.25 -10.98
N PRO A 143 4.89 -5.92 -9.89
CA PRO A 143 4.17 -6.91 -9.07
C PRO A 143 3.10 -7.63 -9.88
N THR A 144 2.96 -8.92 -9.64
CA THR A 144 1.87 -9.74 -10.18
C THR A 144 0.98 -10.19 -9.04
N LEU A 145 -0.33 -10.07 -9.16
CA LEU A 145 -1.22 -10.64 -8.14
C LEU A 145 -1.23 -12.16 -8.27
N PRO A 146 -1.22 -12.92 -7.15
CA PRO A 146 -1.19 -14.37 -7.19
C PRO A 146 -2.35 -14.99 -7.96
N GLY A 147 -3.49 -14.27 -8.04
CA GLY A 147 -4.75 -14.79 -8.54
C GLY A 147 -5.26 -15.93 -7.67
N ARG A 148 -6.52 -16.32 -7.86
CA ARG A 148 -6.98 -17.60 -7.30
C ARG A 148 -6.23 -18.72 -8.04
N ARG A 149 -5.37 -19.49 -7.35
CA ARG A 149 -4.80 -20.74 -7.89
C ARG A 149 -5.96 -21.61 -8.39
N THR A 150 -6.14 -21.71 -9.71
CA THR A 150 -7.13 -22.56 -10.39
C THR A 150 -6.79 -24.06 -10.31
N GLY A 151 -6.11 -24.49 -9.24
CA GLY A 151 -5.54 -25.83 -9.09
C GLY A 151 -5.76 -26.45 -7.71
N ALA A 152 -6.68 -25.92 -6.90
CA ALA A 152 -7.22 -26.74 -5.80
C ALA A 152 -8.05 -27.85 -6.45
N LYS A 153 -7.45 -29.03 -6.64
CA LYS A 153 -8.17 -30.26 -7.01
C LYS A 153 -9.43 -30.31 -6.15
N ARG A 154 -10.61 -30.17 -6.77
CA ARG A 154 -11.84 -30.65 -6.16
C ARG A 154 -11.55 -32.10 -5.77
N ARG A 155 -11.56 -32.39 -4.47
CA ARG A 155 -11.72 -33.78 -4.05
C ARG A 155 -13.06 -34.23 -4.65
N ALA A 156 -12.97 -35.13 -5.62
CA ALA A 156 -14.08 -35.99 -5.99
C ALA A 156 -14.38 -36.92 -4.81
#